data_AF-A0A453HBU2-F1
#
_entry.id   AF-A0A453HBU2-F1
#
_cell.length_a   1.000
_cell.length_b   1.000
_cell.length_c   1.000
_cell.angle_alpha   90.00
_cell.angle_beta   90.00
_cell.angle_gamma   90.00
#
_symmetry.space_group_name_H-M   'P 1'
#
loop_
_entity.id
_entity.type
_entity.pdbx_description
1 polymer ?
#
loop_
_entity_poly.entity_id
_entity_poly.type
_entity_poly.pdbx_seq_one_letter_code
_entity_poly.pdbx_strand_id
1 'polypeptide(L)'
;RLTPLYSMASLPATEERSAVTWPKQLNAPLEEVDPEIADIIELEKARQWKGLELIPSENFTSLSVMQAVGSVMTNKYSEGYPGARYYGGNEYIDMAETLCQKRALEAFNLDPEKWGVNVQPLSGSPANFHVYTALLKPHDRIMALDLPHGGHLSHGYQ
;
A
#
# COMPACT_ATOMS: atom_id res chain seq x y z
N ARG A 1 76.46 -12.25 26.96
CA ARG A 1 75.20 -12.62 27.66
C ARG A 1 74.43 -11.30 27.84
N LEU A 2 73.26 -11.01 27.28
CA LEU A 2 72.18 -11.79 26.68
C LEU A 2 71.45 -10.91 25.65
N THR A 3 70.93 -11.50 24.57
CA THR A 3 69.78 -11.00 23.80
C THR A 3 68.50 -11.07 24.66
N PRO A 4 67.45 -10.31 24.33
CA PRO A 4 66.37 -10.96 23.59
C PRO A 4 65.79 -10.10 22.46
N LEU A 5 65.48 -10.79 21.35
CA LEU A 5 64.54 -10.36 20.33
C LEU A 5 63.14 -10.26 20.94
N TYR A 6 62.48 -9.11 20.82
CA TYR A 6 61.02 -9.06 20.83
C TYR A 6 60.54 -9.06 19.39
N SER A 7 60.18 -10.25 18.90
CA SER A 7 59.39 -10.41 17.69
C SER A 7 57.98 -9.92 18.00
N MET A 8 57.60 -8.75 17.49
CA MET A 8 56.18 -8.39 17.39
C MET A 8 55.60 -9.21 16.24
N ALA A 9 55.07 -10.38 16.56
CA ALA A 9 54.16 -11.06 15.65
C ALA A 9 52.97 -10.13 15.43
N SER A 10 52.82 -9.61 14.21
CA SER A 10 51.58 -8.97 13.77
C SER A 10 50.46 -9.99 13.95
N LEU A 11 49.53 -9.71 14.85
CA LEU A 11 48.27 -10.44 14.89
C LEU A 11 47.66 -10.34 13.48
N PRO A 12 47.14 -11.44 12.90
CA PRO A 12 46.43 -11.35 11.64
C PRO A 12 45.28 -10.37 11.84
N ALA A 13 45.12 -9.43 10.91
CA ALA A 13 43.92 -8.62 10.84
C ALA A 13 42.73 -9.57 10.92
N THR A 14 41.98 -9.49 12.01
CA THR A 14 40.68 -10.13 12.12
C THR A 14 39.86 -9.59 10.96
N GLU A 15 39.60 -10.41 9.96
CA GLU A 15 38.51 -10.16 9.01
C GLU A 15 37.26 -9.94 9.86
N GLU A 16 36.85 -8.69 10.04
CA GLU A 16 35.51 -8.37 10.51
C GLU A 16 34.55 -8.87 9.43
N ARG A 17 34.15 -10.13 9.53
CA ARG A 17 32.92 -10.62 8.91
C ARG A 17 31.80 -9.79 9.51
N SER A 18 31.37 -8.73 8.85
CA SER A 18 30.16 -8.02 9.25
C SER A 18 28.98 -8.98 9.03
N ALA A 19 28.62 -9.72 10.08
CA ALA A 19 27.70 -10.85 10.06
C ALA A 19 26.20 -10.44 9.92
N VAL A 20 25.93 -9.26 9.37
CA VAL A 20 24.59 -8.68 9.27
C VAL A 20 24.35 -8.22 7.84
N THR A 21 23.66 -9.05 7.05
CA THR A 21 23.40 -8.83 5.62
C THR A 21 22.03 -8.22 5.32
N TRP A 22 21.07 -8.33 6.24
CA TRP A 22 19.70 -7.84 6.03
C TRP A 22 19.57 -6.33 5.76
N PRO A 23 20.41 -5.41 6.32
CA PRO A 23 20.27 -3.99 6.02
C PRO A 23 20.62 -3.69 4.56
N LYS A 24 21.58 -4.43 4.00
CA LYS A 24 21.90 -4.34 2.57
C LYS A 24 20.69 -4.80 1.75
N GLN A 25 20.10 -5.95 2.11
CA GLN A 25 18.94 -6.49 1.40
C GLN A 25 17.73 -5.53 1.42
N LEU A 26 17.40 -4.94 2.58
CA LEU A 26 16.24 -4.06 2.72
C LEU A 26 16.37 -2.71 1.99
N ASN A 27 17.58 -2.31 1.60
CA ASN A 27 17.84 -1.05 0.88
C ASN A 27 18.30 -1.27 -0.57
N ALA A 28 18.44 -2.51 -1.01
CA ALA A 28 18.83 -2.83 -2.37
C ALA A 28 17.65 -2.59 -3.33
N PRO A 29 17.92 -2.19 -4.58
CA PRO A 29 16.88 -2.01 -5.59
C PRO A 29 16.24 -3.35 -5.97
N LEU A 30 15.00 -3.32 -6.48
CA LEU A 30 14.24 -4.53 -6.82
C LEU A 30 15.00 -5.42 -7.80
N GLU A 31 15.71 -4.84 -8.77
CA GLU A 31 16.48 -5.56 -9.79
C GLU A 31 17.66 -6.35 -9.20
N GLU A 32 18.18 -5.96 -8.03
CA GLU A 32 19.21 -6.73 -7.30
C GLU A 32 18.57 -7.79 -6.40
N VAL A 33 17.46 -7.45 -5.73
CA VAL A 33 16.83 -8.34 -4.74
C VAL A 33 16.02 -9.47 -5.41
N ASP A 34 15.26 -9.13 -6.45
CA ASP A 34 14.37 -10.03 -7.17
C ASP A 34 14.29 -9.67 -8.67
N PRO A 35 15.31 -10.06 -9.47
CA PRO A 35 15.35 -9.77 -10.89
C PRO A 35 14.22 -10.45 -11.69
N GLU A 36 13.63 -11.54 -11.17
CA GLU A 36 12.51 -12.23 -11.82
C GLU A 36 11.24 -11.39 -11.76
N ILE A 37 10.92 -10.84 -10.59
CA ILE A 37 9.80 -9.89 -10.45
C ILE A 37 10.04 -8.61 -11.26
N ALA A 38 11.27 -8.11 -11.29
CA ALA A 38 11.62 -6.96 -12.11
C ALA A 38 11.34 -7.20 -13.60
N ASP A 39 11.70 -8.37 -14.14
CA ASP A 39 11.44 -8.73 -15.54
C ASP A 39 9.94 -8.87 -15.82
N ILE A 40 9.17 -9.48 -14.91
CA ILE A 40 7.70 -9.55 -15.02
C ILE A 40 7.07 -8.16 -15.12
N ILE A 41 7.53 -7.19 -14.31
CA ILE A 41 7.04 -5.82 -14.35
C ILE A 41 7.38 -5.14 -15.69
N GLU A 42 8.59 -5.34 -16.23
CA GLU A 42 8.97 -4.81 -17.55
C GLU A 42 8.15 -5.44 -18.69
N LEU A 43 7.86 -6.73 -18.61
CA LEU A 43 6.97 -7.41 -19.55
C LEU A 43 5.54 -6.84 -19.49
N GLU A 44 5.00 -6.57 -18.30
CA GLU A 44 3.66 -5.97 -18.16
C GLU A 44 3.63 -4.50 -18.65
N LYS A 45 4.68 -3.71 -18.37
CA LYS A 45 4.82 -2.36 -18.94
C LYS A 45 4.81 -2.41 -20.47
N ALA A 46 5.53 -3.36 -21.07
CA ALA A 46 5.57 -3.52 -22.51
C ALA A 46 4.23 -3.99 -23.09
N ARG A 47 3.48 -4.84 -22.37
CA ARG A 47 2.12 -5.25 -22.74
C ARG A 47 1.19 -4.04 -22.79
N GLN A 48 1.14 -3.26 -21.72
CA GLN A 48 0.31 -2.05 -21.60
C GLN A 48 0.66 -0.99 -22.66
N TRP A 49 1.93 -0.86 -23.02
CA TRP A 49 2.37 0.08 -24.06
C TRP A 49 1.92 -0.32 -25.47
N LYS A 50 1.90 -1.62 -25.77
CA LYS A 50 1.62 -2.15 -27.12
C LYS A 50 0.15 -2.47 -27.36
N GLY A 51 -0.63 -2.67 -26.29
CA GLY A 51 -2.02 -3.07 -26.35
C GLY A 51 -2.99 -1.91 -26.58
N LEU A 52 -4.12 -2.21 -27.22
CA LEU A 52 -5.30 -1.36 -27.17
C LEU A 52 -6.17 -1.84 -26.01
N GLU A 53 -5.98 -1.22 -24.84
CA GLU A 53 -6.69 -1.58 -23.62
C GLU A 53 -8.14 -1.03 -23.67
N LEU A 54 -9.09 -1.93 -23.96
CA LEU A 54 -10.52 -1.58 -24.14
C LEU A 54 -11.40 -2.06 -22.98
N ILE A 55 -10.80 -2.54 -21.89
CA ILE A 55 -11.54 -2.93 -20.70
C ILE A 55 -12.02 -1.64 -20.00
N PRO A 56 -13.35 -1.41 -19.89
CA PRO A 56 -13.89 -0.11 -19.47
C PRO A 56 -13.62 0.25 -18.00
N SER A 57 -13.24 -0.74 -17.19
CA SER A 57 -12.90 -0.56 -15.77
C SER A 57 -11.40 -0.40 -15.52
N GLU A 58 -10.55 -0.58 -16.54
CA GLU A 58 -9.11 -0.36 -16.41
C GLU A 58 -8.74 1.09 -16.72
N ASN A 59 -7.60 1.53 -16.20
CA ASN A 59 -7.05 2.87 -16.44
C ASN A 59 -5.54 2.90 -16.15
N PHE A 60 -4.85 3.91 -16.67
CA PHE A 60 -3.45 4.18 -16.35
C PHE A 60 -3.36 5.31 -15.31
N THR A 61 -2.86 4.98 -14.13
CA THR A 61 -2.68 5.97 -13.07
C THR A 61 -1.45 6.84 -13.29
N SER A 62 -1.40 8.00 -12.62
CA SER A 62 -0.26 8.91 -12.70
C SER A 62 0.96 8.39 -11.93
N LEU A 63 2.17 8.75 -12.38
CA LEU A 63 3.41 8.47 -11.65
C LEU A 63 3.39 9.03 -10.22
N SER A 64 2.82 10.22 -10.02
CA SER A 64 2.68 10.83 -8.70
C SER A 64 1.84 9.99 -7.73
N VAL A 65 0.81 9.28 -8.22
CA VAL A 65 0.03 8.35 -7.39
C VAL A 65 0.88 7.12 -7.05
N MET A 66 1.57 6.52 -8.02
CA MET A 66 2.44 5.36 -7.77
C MET A 66 3.56 5.66 -6.78
N GLN A 67 4.18 6.84 -6.86
CA GLN A 67 5.21 7.28 -5.91
C GLN A 67 4.68 7.38 -4.48
N ALA A 68 3.45 7.87 -4.28
CA ALA A 68 2.83 7.93 -2.96
C ALA A 68 2.47 6.53 -2.43
N VAL A 69 1.93 5.66 -3.28
CA VAL A 69 1.55 4.28 -2.91
C VAL A 69 2.78 3.45 -2.53
N GLY A 70 3.90 3.59 -3.25
CA GLY A 70 5.16 2.92 -2.95
C GLY A 70 6.02 3.61 -1.87
N SER A 71 5.45 4.52 -1.08
CA SER A 71 6.19 5.28 -0.08
C SER A 71 6.22 4.61 1.30
N VAL A 72 7.04 5.14 2.21
CA VAL A 72 7.16 4.67 3.61
C VAL A 72 5.88 4.84 4.44
N MET A 73 4.83 5.47 3.91
CA MET A 73 3.52 5.54 4.56
C MET A 73 2.97 4.13 4.86
N THR A 74 3.35 3.13 4.06
CA THR A 74 3.01 1.71 4.28
C THR A 74 3.51 1.13 5.59
N ASN A 75 4.50 1.75 6.25
CA ASN A 75 5.11 1.23 7.47
C ASN A 75 4.27 1.48 8.71
N LYS A 76 3.27 2.39 8.65
CA LYS A 76 2.57 2.87 9.84
C LYS A 76 1.26 2.14 10.06
N TYR A 77 1.10 1.61 11.26
CA TYR A 77 -0.14 1.05 11.75
C TYR A 77 -0.98 2.15 12.44
N SER A 78 -2.22 2.37 11.97
CA SER A 78 -3.02 3.56 12.29
C SER A 78 -4.50 3.27 12.55
N GLU A 79 -4.82 2.21 13.30
CA GLU A 79 -6.19 1.88 13.69
C GLU A 79 -6.91 3.06 14.37
N GLY A 80 -8.20 3.21 14.03
CA GLY A 80 -9.03 4.34 14.44
C GLY A 80 -9.17 5.39 13.33
N TYR A 81 -9.55 6.60 13.72
CA TYR A 81 -9.72 7.74 12.81
C TYR A 81 -8.78 8.89 13.21
N PRO A 82 -8.55 9.89 12.33
CA PRO A 82 -7.74 11.06 12.67
C PRO A 82 -8.18 11.70 13.99
N GLY A 83 -7.22 12.00 14.87
CA GLY A 83 -7.50 12.53 16.22
C GLY A 83 -8.07 11.51 17.23
N ALA A 84 -8.40 10.30 16.81
CA ALA A 84 -8.96 9.22 17.62
C ALA A 84 -8.29 7.87 17.29
N ARG A 85 -6.95 7.85 17.31
CA ARG A 85 -6.14 6.66 17.05
C ARG A 85 -5.91 5.86 18.32
N TYR A 86 -5.82 4.54 18.19
CA TYR A 86 -5.42 3.66 19.30
C TYR A 86 -3.91 3.71 19.59
N TYR A 87 -3.10 4.07 18.58
CA TYR A 87 -1.65 4.11 18.68
C TYR A 87 -1.09 5.53 18.48
N GLY A 88 0.03 5.81 19.14
CA GLY A 88 0.78 7.06 18.95
C GLY A 88 1.53 7.13 17.60
N GLY A 89 2.15 8.29 17.35
CA GLY A 89 3.01 8.53 16.19
C GLY A 89 2.26 8.68 14.86
N ASN A 90 0.96 8.97 14.88
CA ASN A 90 0.11 9.08 13.69
C ASN A 90 -0.07 10.52 13.19
N GLU A 91 0.65 11.51 13.72
CA GLU A 91 0.51 12.93 13.34
C GLU A 91 0.46 13.11 11.82
N TYR A 92 1.39 12.50 11.10
CA TYR A 92 1.47 12.65 9.64
C TYR A 92 0.52 11.75 8.86
N ILE A 93 0.09 10.63 9.44
CA ILE A 93 -0.97 9.79 8.86
C ILE A 93 -2.31 10.52 8.95
N ASP A 94 -2.58 11.17 10.08
CA ASP A 94 -3.77 11.98 10.29
C ASP A 94 -3.81 13.15 9.31
N MET A 95 -2.69 13.84 9.07
CA MET A 95 -2.60 14.87 8.01
C MET A 95 -2.99 14.31 6.64
N ALA A 96 -2.48 13.13 6.26
CA ALA A 96 -2.77 12.51 4.98
C ALA A 96 -4.24 12.07 4.85
N GLU A 97 -4.79 11.41 5.88
CA GLU A 97 -6.16 10.92 5.85
C GLU A 97 -7.18 12.07 5.90
N THR A 98 -6.99 13.08 6.75
CA THR A 98 -7.85 14.27 6.78
C THR A 98 -7.79 15.04 5.46
N LEU A 99 -6.61 15.17 4.85
CA LEU A 99 -6.48 15.77 3.52
C LEU A 99 -7.21 14.96 2.45
N CYS A 100 -7.12 13.62 2.50
CA CYS A 100 -7.82 12.72 1.59
C CYS A 100 -9.34 12.88 1.72
N GLN A 101 -9.87 12.86 2.94
CA GLN A 101 -11.29 13.06 3.22
C GLN A 101 -11.79 14.41 2.69
N LYS A 102 -11.07 15.50 3.00
CA LYS A 102 -11.39 16.84 2.50
C LYS A 102 -11.43 16.88 0.97
N ARG A 103 -10.38 16.38 0.30
CA ARG A 103 -10.29 16.37 -1.17
C ARG A 103 -11.35 15.47 -1.81
N ALA A 104 -11.75 14.38 -1.16
CA ALA A 104 -12.83 13.53 -1.64
C ALA A 104 -14.15 14.31 -1.66
N LEU A 105 -14.51 15.02 -0.59
CA LEU A 105 -15.71 15.86 -0.57
C LEU A 105 -15.65 16.97 -1.62
N GLU A 106 -14.51 17.66 -1.73
CA GLU A 106 -14.29 18.71 -2.74
C GLU A 106 -14.44 18.20 -4.17
N ALA A 107 -13.88 17.01 -4.48
CA ALA A 107 -13.94 16.42 -5.82
C ALA A 107 -15.38 16.13 -6.28
N PHE A 108 -16.29 15.86 -5.35
CA PHE A 108 -17.71 15.63 -5.63
C PHE A 108 -18.61 16.85 -5.32
N ASN A 109 -18.02 18.02 -5.04
CA ASN A 109 -18.72 19.27 -4.69
C ASN A 109 -19.71 19.11 -3.52
N LEU A 110 -19.30 18.36 -2.48
CA LEU A 110 -20.14 18.05 -1.34
C LEU A 110 -19.93 19.05 -0.20
N ASP A 111 -21.03 19.49 0.40
CA ASP A 111 -21.06 20.28 1.62
C ASP A 111 -20.65 19.41 2.82
N PRO A 112 -19.52 19.70 3.51
CA PRO A 112 -19.06 18.90 4.64
C PRO A 112 -20.03 18.87 5.83
N GLU A 113 -20.94 19.84 5.93
CA GLU A 113 -21.98 19.84 6.99
C GLU A 113 -23.10 18.82 6.70
N LYS A 114 -23.20 18.34 5.46
CA LYS A 114 -24.23 17.38 5.02
C LYS A 114 -23.65 16.00 4.70
N TRP A 115 -22.38 15.95 4.33
CA TRP A 115 -21.72 14.75 3.85
C TRP A 115 -20.46 14.45 4.64
N GLY A 116 -20.40 13.23 5.18
CA GLY A 116 -19.15 12.62 5.63
C GLY A 116 -18.59 11.67 4.58
N VAL A 117 -17.33 11.26 4.76
CA VAL A 117 -16.69 10.26 3.91
C VAL A 117 -15.77 9.36 4.72
N ASN A 118 -15.74 8.07 4.40
CA ASN A 118 -14.75 7.13 4.89
C ASN A 118 -13.86 6.70 3.71
N VAL A 119 -12.54 6.91 3.85
CA VAL A 119 -11.54 6.63 2.81
C VAL A 119 -10.68 5.39 3.12
N GLN A 120 -11.05 4.61 4.15
CA GLN A 120 -10.33 3.41 4.58
C GLN A 120 -10.75 2.08 3.92
N PRO A 121 -11.91 1.92 3.24
CA PRO A 121 -12.22 0.66 2.55
C PRO A 121 -11.15 0.29 1.53
N LEU A 122 -10.64 -0.95 1.62
CA LEU A 122 -9.49 -1.41 0.83
C LEU A 122 -9.78 -1.55 -0.68
N SER A 123 -11.04 -1.72 -1.06
CA SER A 123 -11.51 -1.82 -2.44
C SER A 123 -13.04 -1.67 -2.51
N GLY A 124 -13.63 -1.71 -3.71
CA GLY A 124 -15.07 -1.51 -3.93
C GLY A 124 -15.96 -2.58 -3.29
N SER A 125 -15.62 -3.87 -3.45
CA SER A 125 -16.38 -4.97 -2.86
C SER A 125 -16.48 -4.93 -1.33
N PRO A 126 -15.37 -4.78 -0.57
CA PRO A 126 -15.47 -4.64 0.89
C PRO A 126 -16.14 -3.34 1.31
N ALA A 127 -16.04 -2.24 0.54
CA ALA A 127 -16.78 -1.01 0.83
C ALA A 127 -18.30 -1.25 0.85
N ASN A 128 -18.84 -1.95 -0.15
CA ASN A 128 -20.25 -2.35 -0.18
C ASN A 128 -20.62 -3.23 1.01
N PHE A 129 -19.79 -4.22 1.33
CA PHE A 129 -20.04 -5.12 2.47
C PHE A 129 -20.04 -4.38 3.81
N HIS A 130 -19.16 -3.39 4.00
CA HIS A 130 -19.15 -2.53 5.19
C HIS A 130 -20.45 -1.72 5.30
N VAL A 131 -20.99 -1.20 4.19
CA VAL A 131 -22.28 -0.48 4.18
C VAL A 131 -23.42 -1.43 4.59
N TYR A 132 -23.47 -2.64 4.04
CA TYR A 132 -24.50 -3.61 4.41
C TYR A 132 -24.40 -3.98 5.88
N THR A 133 -23.19 -4.23 6.38
CA THR A 133 -22.95 -4.57 7.80
C THR A 133 -23.33 -3.42 8.74
N ALA A 134 -23.14 -2.17 8.31
CA ALA A 134 -23.46 -0.99 9.11
C ALA A 134 -24.97 -0.71 9.19
N LEU A 135 -25.72 -1.01 8.12
CA LEU A 135 -27.13 -0.60 7.99
C LEU A 135 -28.13 -1.73 8.14
N LEU A 136 -27.71 -2.98 7.95
CA LEU A 136 -28.58 -4.14 7.86
C LEU A 136 -28.19 -5.19 8.90
N LYS A 137 -29.18 -5.94 9.37
CA LYS A 137 -28.93 -7.17 10.14
C LYS A 137 -28.67 -8.34 9.18
N PRO A 138 -28.00 -9.40 9.65
CA PRO A 138 -27.96 -10.65 8.91
C PRO A 138 -29.37 -11.09 8.50
N HIS A 139 -29.52 -11.46 7.22
CA HIS A 139 -30.78 -11.88 6.57
C HIS A 139 -31.80 -10.77 6.24
N ASP A 140 -31.49 -9.50 6.48
CA ASP A 140 -32.25 -8.41 5.86
C ASP A 140 -32.10 -8.45 4.34
N ARG A 141 -33.04 -7.80 3.63
CA ARG A 141 -33.17 -7.91 2.18
C ARG A 141 -32.47 -6.76 1.46
N ILE A 142 -31.80 -7.10 0.37
CA ILE A 142 -31.19 -6.17 -0.59
C ILE A 142 -31.82 -6.43 -1.96
N MET A 143 -32.07 -5.38 -2.73
CA MET A 143 -32.41 -5.46 -4.15
C MET A 143 -31.32 -4.73 -4.95
N ALA A 144 -30.84 -5.35 -6.02
CA ALA A 144 -29.86 -4.79 -6.92
C ALA A 144 -30.08 -5.29 -8.36
N LEU A 145 -29.36 -4.71 -9.31
CA LEU A 145 -29.36 -5.17 -10.70
C LEU A 145 -28.73 -6.56 -10.79
N ASP A 146 -29.39 -7.48 -11.49
CA ASP A 146 -28.92 -8.84 -11.71
C ASP A 146 -27.62 -8.88 -12.54
N LEU A 147 -26.74 -9.84 -12.26
CA LEU A 147 -25.39 -9.90 -12.86
C LEU A 147 -25.41 -10.03 -14.39
N PRO A 148 -26.23 -10.93 -15.01
CA PRO A 148 -26.33 -11.02 -16.48
C PRO A 148 -26.93 -9.77 -17.12
N HIS A 149 -27.56 -8.90 -16.34
CA HIS A 149 -28.13 -7.63 -16.78
C HIS A 149 -27.18 -6.43 -16.52
N GLY A 150 -25.91 -6.69 -16.18
CA GLY A 150 -24.91 -5.66 -15.92
C GLY A 150 -24.74 -5.29 -14.46
N GLY A 151 -25.24 -6.12 -13.53
CA GLY A 151 -24.97 -6.01 -12.10
C GLY A 151 -23.49 -6.24 -11.74
N HIS A 152 -23.19 -6.22 -10.44
CA HIS A 152 -21.86 -6.50 -9.92
C HIS A 152 -21.95 -7.50 -8.76
N LEU A 153 -20.98 -8.42 -8.67
CA LEU A 153 -20.98 -9.53 -7.70
C LEU A 153 -21.17 -9.09 -6.25
N SER A 154 -20.64 -7.92 -5.88
CA SER A 154 -20.74 -7.41 -4.52
C SER A 154 -22.18 -7.03 -4.11
N HIS A 155 -23.13 -6.98 -5.04
CA HIS A 155 -24.52 -6.62 -4.74
C HIS A 155 -25.42 -7.84 -4.47
N GLY A 156 -24.85 -9.04 -4.45
CA GLY A 156 -25.58 -10.31 -4.29
C GLY A 156 -25.79 -11.01 -5.62
N TYR A 157 -25.58 -12.33 -5.64
CA TYR A 157 -25.79 -13.20 -6.79
C TYR A 157 -26.09 -14.62 -6.28
N GLN A 158 -26.95 -15.37 -6.98
CA GLN A 158 -27.38 -16.71 -6.60
C GLN A 158 -27.27 -17.67 -7.79
#